data_AF-A0A2N6EVK2-F1
#
_entry.id   AF-A0A2N6EVK2-F1
#
_cell.length_a   1.000
_cell.length_b   1.000
_cell.length_c   1.000
_cell.angle_alpha   90.00
_cell.angle_beta   90.00
_cell.angle_gamma   90.00
#
_symmetry.space_group_name_H-M   'P 1'
#
loop_
_entity.id
_entity.type
_entity.pdbx_description
1 polymer ?
#
loop_
_entity_poly.entity_id
_entity_poly.type
_entity_poly.pdbx_seq_one_letter_code
_entity_poly.pdbx_strand_id
1 'polypeptide(L)'
;MAGELSFDALKNTYPFILALPQATTVELLENRLTEELSVALRRNTNLVEIAQSEGGVTATIQKQGDAEVEQVTASFLVGCDGHRSKVREMAVISISGEKRYPVHFMMAGFSDDTDLGDEAHLFFSRRGSIESFPLPERCRRWIVQTELGPGPRLDLMRPIPGGNR
;
A
#
# COMPACT_ATOMS: atom_id res chain seq x y z
N MET A 1 19.98 21.09 13.24
CA MET A 1 20.01 20.15 12.09
C MET A 1 21.02 19.06 12.41
N ALA A 2 20.63 17.78 12.33
CA ALA A 2 21.50 16.65 12.69
C ALA A 2 22.29 16.09 11.48
N GLY A 3 21.86 16.43 10.26
CA GLY A 3 22.49 16.07 8.99
C GLY A 3 21.53 16.37 7.84
N GLU A 4 22.05 16.31 6.62
CA GLU A 4 21.30 16.49 5.38
C GLU A 4 21.76 15.41 4.38
N LEU A 5 20.82 14.91 3.57
CA LEU A 5 21.09 13.94 2.51
C LEU A 5 20.46 14.46 1.22
N SER A 6 21.29 14.87 0.27
CA SER A 6 20.86 15.17 -1.10
C SER A 6 21.04 13.94 -2.00
N PHE A 7 20.14 13.82 -2.97
CA PHE A 7 20.18 12.80 -4.02
C PHE A 7 20.83 13.32 -5.32
N ASP A 8 21.28 14.58 -5.39
CA ASP A 8 21.84 15.20 -6.60
C ASP A 8 23.09 14.48 -7.14
N ALA A 9 23.83 13.80 -6.25
CA ALA A 9 25.01 13.04 -6.63
C ALA A 9 24.69 11.69 -7.32
N LEU A 10 23.42 11.26 -7.32
CA LEU A 10 23.00 10.03 -7.98
C LEU A 10 22.88 10.24 -9.49
N LYS A 11 23.58 9.42 -10.26
CA LYS A 11 23.46 9.39 -11.72
C LYS A 11 22.20 8.63 -12.13
N ASN A 12 21.03 9.24 -11.95
CA ASN A 12 19.73 8.68 -12.38
C ASN A 12 18.81 9.77 -12.96
N THR A 13 17.74 9.37 -13.63
CA THR A 13 16.74 10.29 -14.20
C THR A 13 15.81 10.90 -13.14
N TYR A 14 15.71 10.28 -11.97
CA TYR A 14 14.81 10.66 -10.89
C TYR A 14 15.58 10.71 -9.56
N PRO A 15 16.40 11.76 -9.32
CA PRO A 15 17.25 11.86 -8.14
C PRO A 15 16.45 12.39 -6.96
N PHE A 16 15.32 11.75 -6.66
CA PHE A 16 14.42 12.15 -5.58
C PHE A 16 13.60 10.96 -5.11
N ILE A 17 13.06 11.08 -3.89
CA ILE A 17 12.04 10.16 -3.39
C ILE A 17 10.68 10.74 -3.79
N LEU A 18 9.96 10.04 -4.65
CA LEU A 18 8.59 10.41 -5.00
C LEU A 18 7.63 9.92 -3.91
N ALA A 19 7.03 10.85 -3.16
CA ALA A 19 6.00 10.55 -2.19
C ALA A 19 4.61 10.89 -2.76
N LEU A 20 3.81 9.86 -3.06
CA LEU A 20 2.42 10.01 -3.46
C LEU A 20 1.46 9.44 -2.40
N PRO A 21 0.20 9.90 -2.36
CA PRO A 21 -0.88 9.12 -1.78
C PRO A 21 -0.94 7.74 -2.43
N GLN A 22 -1.09 6.69 -1.62
CA GLN A 22 -1.19 5.32 -2.14
C GLN A 22 -2.37 5.19 -3.12
N ALA A 23 -3.50 5.85 -2.83
CA ALA A 23 -4.67 5.88 -3.70
C ALA A 23 -4.33 6.37 -5.11
N THR A 24 -3.56 7.47 -5.23
CA THR A 24 -3.09 8.00 -6.52
C THR A 24 -2.20 7.01 -7.26
N THR A 25 -1.29 6.32 -6.54
CA THR A 25 -0.45 5.29 -7.18
C THR A 25 -1.28 4.13 -7.72
N VAL A 26 -2.25 3.66 -6.94
CA VAL A 26 -3.16 2.58 -7.36
C VAL A 26 -4.01 3.01 -8.54
N GLU A 27 -4.58 4.21 -8.51
CA GLU A 27 -5.38 4.77 -9.60
C GLU A 27 -4.57 4.85 -10.90
N LEU A 28 -3.33 5.35 -10.86
CA LEU A 28 -2.47 5.43 -12.04
C LEU A 28 -2.16 4.04 -12.62
N LEU A 29 -1.89 3.05 -11.75
CA LEU A 29 -1.64 1.68 -12.18
C LEU A 29 -2.90 1.03 -12.77
N GLU A 30 -4.06 1.25 -12.17
CA GLU A 30 -5.34 0.74 -12.66
C GLU A 30 -5.72 1.39 -13.99
N ASN A 31 -5.54 2.70 -14.14
CA ASN A 31 -5.76 3.41 -15.39
C ASN A 31 -4.88 2.85 -16.50
N ARG A 32 -3.58 2.66 -16.23
CA ARG A 32 -2.66 2.02 -17.19
C ARG A 32 -3.11 0.59 -17.53
N LEU A 33 -3.66 -0.14 -16.57
CA LEU A 33 -4.17 -1.49 -16.80
C LEU A 33 -5.37 -1.52 -17.75
N THR A 34 -6.20 -0.49 -17.76
CA THR A 34 -7.36 -0.43 -18.68
C THR A 34 -6.98 -0.30 -20.14
N GLU A 35 -5.76 0.18 -20.42
CA GLU A 35 -5.20 0.26 -21.77
C GLU A 35 -4.64 -1.10 -22.25
N GLU A 36 -4.49 -2.08 -21.36
CA GLU A 36 -3.91 -3.39 -21.67
C GLU A 36 -5.00 -4.40 -22.07
N LEU A 37 -5.14 -4.63 -23.38
CA LEU A 37 -6.15 -5.53 -23.95
C LEU A 37 -6.04 -6.99 -23.47
N SER A 38 -4.88 -7.42 -22.99
CA SER A 38 -4.63 -8.78 -22.49
C SER A 38 -5.02 -8.96 -21.02
N VAL A 39 -5.53 -7.94 -20.33
CA VAL A 39 -5.85 -7.99 -18.91
C VAL A 39 -7.34 -7.84 -18.67
N ALA A 40 -7.90 -8.71 -17.82
CA ALA A 40 -9.26 -8.59 -17.31
C ALA A 40 -9.23 -8.28 -15.80
N LEU A 41 -9.62 -7.07 -15.42
CA LEU A 41 -9.75 -6.67 -14.02
C LEU A 41 -11.15 -6.99 -13.50
N ARG A 42 -11.24 -7.88 -12.51
CA ARG A 42 -12.49 -8.25 -11.81
C ARG A 42 -12.48 -7.71 -10.39
N ARG A 43 -13.33 -6.70 -10.11
CA ARG A 43 -13.48 -6.11 -8.77
C ARG A 43 -14.56 -6.80 -7.96
N ASN A 44 -14.51 -6.60 -6.64
CA ASN A 44 -15.46 -7.16 -5.68
C ASN A 44 -15.54 -8.69 -5.82
N THR A 45 -14.41 -9.32 -6.09
CA THR A 45 -14.29 -10.77 -6.31
C THR A 45 -13.33 -11.32 -5.28
N ASN A 46 -13.81 -12.26 -4.47
CA ASN A 46 -13.04 -12.91 -3.42
C ASN A 46 -12.60 -14.30 -3.87
N LEU A 47 -11.36 -14.65 -3.57
CA LEU A 47 -10.90 -16.04 -3.64
C LEU A 47 -11.51 -16.85 -2.50
N VAL A 48 -12.11 -17.99 -2.86
CA VAL A 48 -12.74 -18.95 -1.95
C VAL A 48 -11.87 -20.18 -1.77
N GLU A 49 -11.32 -20.72 -2.86
CA GLU A 49 -10.54 -21.96 -2.85
C GLU A 49 -9.53 -21.99 -3.99
N ILE A 50 -8.45 -22.75 -3.81
CA ILE A 50 -7.47 -23.07 -4.85
C ILE A 50 -7.32 -24.60 -4.91
N ALA A 51 -7.34 -25.16 -6.11
CA ALA A 51 -6.94 -26.53 -6.38
C ALA A 51 -5.82 -26.56 -7.44
N GLN A 52 -4.73 -27.28 -7.15
CA GLN A 52 -3.61 -27.44 -8.08
C GLN A 52 -3.61 -28.86 -8.67
N SER A 53 -3.28 -28.95 -9.95
CA SER A 53 -3.09 -30.20 -10.69
C SER A 53 -1.81 -30.13 -11.55
N GLU A 54 -1.47 -31.21 -12.23
CA GLU A 54 -0.35 -31.20 -13.21
C GLU A 54 -0.58 -30.21 -14.36
N GLY A 55 -1.85 -29.92 -14.71
CA GLY A 55 -2.21 -29.04 -15.82
C GLY A 55 -2.29 -27.55 -15.46
N GLY A 56 -2.15 -27.19 -14.18
CA GLY A 56 -2.25 -25.80 -13.71
C GLY A 56 -3.02 -25.66 -12.41
N VAL A 57 -3.59 -24.46 -12.20
CA VAL A 57 -4.29 -24.07 -10.97
C VAL A 57 -5.73 -23.65 -11.31
N THR A 58 -6.68 -24.19 -10.56
CA THR A 58 -8.08 -23.78 -10.59
C THR A 58 -8.37 -22.95 -9.35
N ALA A 59 -8.81 -21.71 -9.55
CA ALA A 59 -9.27 -20.81 -8.50
C ALA A 59 -10.79 -20.77 -8.48
N THR A 60 -11.39 -21.05 -7.32
CA THR A 60 -12.81 -20.80 -7.07
C THR A 60 -12.95 -19.39 -6.53
N ILE A 61 -13.69 -18.55 -7.24
CA ILE A 61 -13.92 -17.15 -6.91
C ILE A 61 -15.40 -16.87 -6.69
N GLN A 62 -15.70 -15.89 -5.86
CA GLN A 62 -17.07 -15.46 -5.58
C GLN A 62 -17.15 -13.94 -5.69
N LYS A 63 -18.10 -13.45 -6.48
CA LYS A 63 -18.40 -12.02 -6.51
C LYS A 63 -19.18 -11.64 -5.26
N GLN A 64 -18.82 -10.52 -4.65
CA GLN A 64 -19.44 -10.05 -3.42
C GLN A 64 -20.93 -9.78 -3.66
N GLY A 65 -21.78 -10.40 -2.83
CA GLY A 65 -23.23 -10.30 -2.95
C GLY A 65 -23.86 -11.45 -3.76
N ASP A 66 -23.07 -12.24 -4.47
CA ASP A 66 -23.55 -13.39 -5.24
C ASP A 66 -23.43 -14.67 -4.38
N ALA A 67 -24.44 -15.53 -4.45
CA ALA A 67 -24.41 -16.84 -3.77
C ALA A 67 -23.59 -17.87 -4.55
N GLU A 68 -23.50 -17.71 -5.87
CA GLU A 68 -22.80 -18.63 -6.75
C GLU A 68 -21.30 -18.36 -6.79
N VAL A 69 -20.54 -19.43 -7.04
CA VAL A 69 -19.09 -19.39 -7.25
C VAL A 69 -18.76 -19.67 -8.70
N GLU A 70 -17.70 -19.04 -9.20
CA GLU A 70 -17.14 -19.27 -10.53
C GLU A 70 -15.76 -19.94 -10.39
N GLN A 71 -15.41 -20.80 -11.35
CA GLN A 71 -14.08 -21.41 -11.44
C GLN A 71 -13.28 -20.81 -12.60
N VAL A 72 -12.05 -20.42 -12.31
CA VAL A 72 -11.08 -19.91 -13.29
C VAL A 72 -9.85 -20.83 -13.29
N THR A 73 -9.50 -21.37 -14.45
CA THR A 73 -8.29 -22.20 -14.62
C THR A 73 -7.18 -21.40 -15.30
N ALA A 74 -5.96 -21.47 -14.77
CA ALA A 74 -4.79 -20.81 -15.31
C ALA A 74 -3.52 -21.64 -15.11
N SER A 75 -2.48 -21.38 -15.90
CA SER A 75 -1.19 -22.05 -15.73
C SER A 75 -0.49 -21.63 -14.42
N PHE A 76 -0.75 -20.42 -13.94
CA PHE A 76 -0.17 -19.87 -12.71
C PHE A 76 -1.20 -19.05 -11.95
N LEU A 77 -1.04 -19.01 -10.62
CA LEU A 77 -1.75 -18.12 -9.73
C LEU A 77 -0.74 -17.37 -8.87
N VAL A 78 -0.86 -16.04 -8.81
CA VAL A 78 0.04 -15.17 -8.05
C VAL A 78 -0.73 -14.49 -6.92
N GLY A 79 -0.27 -14.67 -5.67
CA GLY A 79 -0.87 -14.06 -4.49
C GLY A 79 -0.40 -12.63 -4.27
N CYS A 80 -1.23 -11.65 -4.65
CA CYS A 80 -1.02 -10.22 -4.39
C CYS A 80 -2.03 -9.65 -3.37
N ASP A 81 -2.55 -10.50 -2.49
CA ASP A 81 -3.67 -10.25 -1.57
C ASP A 81 -3.24 -9.78 -0.16
N GLY A 82 -2.00 -9.28 -0.04
CA GLY A 82 -1.49 -8.57 1.14
C GLY A 82 -0.98 -9.48 2.27
N HIS A 83 -0.66 -8.87 3.42
CA HIS A 83 0.03 -9.57 4.53
C HIS A 83 -0.78 -10.75 5.13
N ARG A 84 -2.12 -10.72 5.04
CA ARG A 84 -3.02 -11.82 5.40
C ARG A 84 -3.47 -12.61 4.18
N SER A 85 -2.52 -12.92 3.30
CA SER A 85 -2.76 -13.61 2.03
C SER A 85 -3.46 -14.96 2.25
N LYS A 86 -4.66 -15.11 1.68
CA LYS A 86 -5.37 -16.38 1.54
C LYS A 86 -4.66 -17.30 0.56
N VAL A 87 -4.10 -16.75 -0.51
CA VAL A 87 -3.34 -17.54 -1.48
C VAL A 87 -2.18 -18.27 -0.80
N ARG A 88 -1.41 -17.55 0.01
CA ARG A 88 -0.29 -18.11 0.77
C ARG A 88 -0.76 -19.21 1.73
N GLU A 89 -1.85 -18.96 2.44
CA GLU A 89 -2.45 -19.92 3.37
C GLU A 89 -2.90 -21.20 2.67
N MET A 90 -3.67 -21.08 1.59
CA MET A 90 -4.19 -22.21 0.80
C MET A 90 -3.08 -22.99 0.09
N ALA A 91 -2.00 -22.30 -0.32
CA ALA A 91 -0.81 -22.92 -0.88
C ALA A 91 0.12 -23.55 0.19
N VAL A 92 -0.26 -23.47 1.49
CA VAL A 92 0.50 -24.02 2.62
C VAL A 92 1.94 -23.49 2.67
N ILE A 93 2.13 -22.24 2.25
CA ILE A 93 3.45 -21.59 2.25
C ILE A 93 3.72 -21.06 3.65
N SER A 94 4.71 -21.66 4.32
CA SER A 94 5.13 -21.27 5.67
C SER A 94 5.91 -19.96 5.67
N ILE A 95 5.66 -19.09 6.66
CA ILE A 95 6.49 -17.92 6.93
C ILE A 95 7.43 -18.27 8.08
N SER A 96 8.74 -18.27 7.83
CA SER A 96 9.76 -18.38 8.87
C SER A 96 10.14 -17.01 9.40
N GLY A 97 10.15 -16.83 10.73
CA GLY A 97 10.73 -15.65 11.36
C GLY A 97 9.79 -14.46 11.53
N GLU A 98 8.55 -14.69 12.03
CA GLU A 98 7.68 -13.60 12.48
C GLU A 98 8.36 -12.79 13.60
N LYS A 99 9.08 -11.75 13.20
CA LYS A 99 9.69 -10.80 14.11
C LYS A 99 8.66 -9.75 14.44
N ARG A 100 8.06 -9.86 15.62
CA ARG A 100 7.20 -8.79 16.14
C ARG A 100 8.08 -7.62 16.52
N TYR A 101 8.00 -6.54 15.73
CA TYR A 101 8.67 -5.30 16.07
C TYR A 101 7.90 -4.62 17.21
N PRO A 102 8.55 -4.25 18.32
CA PRO A 102 7.89 -3.64 19.47
C PRO A 102 7.56 -2.15 19.26
N VAL A 103 7.83 -1.62 18.06
CA VAL A 103 7.60 -0.22 17.70
C VAL A 103 6.31 -0.08 16.93
N HIS A 104 5.54 0.93 17.27
CA HIS A 104 4.31 1.30 16.59
C HIS A 104 4.44 2.68 15.97
N PHE A 105 3.76 2.88 14.86
CA PHE A 105 3.73 4.14 14.14
C PHE A 105 2.29 4.53 13.84
N MET A 106 1.98 5.79 14.01
CA MET A 106 0.76 6.41 13.50
C MET A 106 1.10 7.22 12.26
N MET A 107 0.27 7.14 11.24
CA MET A 107 0.46 7.85 9.98
C MET A 107 -0.79 8.62 9.61
N ALA A 108 -0.64 9.90 9.27
CA ALA A 108 -1.73 10.74 8.80
C ALA A 108 -1.22 11.80 7.82
N GLY A 109 -2.08 12.22 6.89
CA GLY A 109 -1.85 13.36 6.01
C GLY A 109 -2.66 14.56 6.47
N PHE A 110 -2.05 15.75 6.47
CA PHE A 110 -2.71 17.02 6.78
C PHE A 110 -2.36 18.06 5.73
N SER A 111 -3.17 19.11 5.61
CA SER A 111 -2.78 20.30 4.85
C SER A 111 -1.45 20.85 5.37
N ASP A 112 -0.55 21.19 4.47
CA ASP A 112 0.79 21.68 4.80
C ASP A 112 0.75 23.20 4.99
N ASP A 113 0.82 23.63 6.23
CA ASP A 113 0.96 25.01 6.69
C ASP A 113 2.35 25.28 7.29
N THR A 114 3.31 24.38 7.06
CA THR A 114 4.67 24.47 7.59
C THR A 114 5.64 25.20 6.66
N ASP A 115 6.77 25.66 7.22
CA ASP A 115 7.89 26.23 6.47
C ASP A 115 8.93 25.16 6.02
N LEU A 116 8.53 23.87 5.98
CA LEU A 116 9.45 22.75 5.72
C LEU A 116 9.77 22.52 4.23
N GLY A 117 9.08 23.21 3.32
CA GLY A 117 9.30 23.12 1.88
C GLY A 117 9.11 21.72 1.29
N ASP A 118 9.71 21.44 0.14
CA ASP A 118 9.52 20.18 -0.59
C ASP A 118 10.49 19.07 -0.16
N GLU A 119 11.06 19.18 1.04
CA GLU A 119 11.99 18.22 1.61
C GLU A 119 11.31 17.29 2.62
N ALA A 120 11.85 16.08 2.74
CA ALA A 120 11.52 15.18 3.84
C ALA A 120 12.29 15.59 5.10
N HIS A 121 11.60 15.69 6.23
CA HIS A 121 12.21 16.06 7.51
C HIS A 121 12.04 14.92 8.51
N LEU A 122 13.17 14.44 9.05
CA LEU A 122 13.21 13.39 10.06
C LEU A 122 13.68 13.98 11.40
N PHE A 123 12.80 13.94 12.39
CA PHE A 123 13.05 14.45 13.73
C PHE A 123 13.28 13.27 14.68
N PHE A 124 14.45 13.25 15.33
CA PHE A 124 14.79 12.21 16.30
C PHE A 124 14.86 12.82 17.71
N SER A 125 14.16 12.19 18.65
CA SER A 125 14.15 12.60 20.06
C SER A 125 14.33 11.39 20.97
N ARG A 126 14.52 11.64 22.27
CA ARG A 126 14.52 10.57 23.29
C ARG A 126 13.18 9.81 23.37
N ARG A 127 12.09 10.38 22.86
CA ARG A 127 10.75 9.80 22.86
C ARG A 127 10.41 9.02 21.58
N GLY A 128 11.33 8.98 20.62
CA GLY A 128 11.12 8.32 19.32
C GLY A 128 11.33 9.26 18.14
N SER A 129 10.98 8.78 16.94
CA SER A 129 11.07 9.52 15.69
C SER A 129 9.73 10.11 15.24
N ILE A 130 9.83 11.24 14.56
CA ILE A 130 8.76 11.84 13.75
C ILE A 130 9.31 12.04 12.35
N GLU A 131 8.59 11.58 11.35
CA GLU A 131 8.99 11.67 9.95
C GLU A 131 7.93 12.44 9.18
N SER A 132 8.36 13.33 8.32
CA SER A 132 7.52 14.25 7.58
C SER A 132 7.88 14.20 6.10
N PHE A 133 6.89 13.94 5.25
CA PHE A 133 7.06 13.85 3.81
C PHE A 133 6.07 14.77 3.09
N PRO A 134 6.55 15.64 2.19
CA PRO A 134 5.66 16.44 1.34
C PRO A 134 4.92 15.52 0.37
N LEU A 135 3.65 15.81 0.15
CA LEU A 135 2.80 15.18 -0.85
C LEU A 135 2.27 16.27 -1.81
N PRO A 136 1.75 15.88 -2.99
CA PRO A 136 1.02 16.79 -3.86
C PRO A 136 -0.13 17.52 -3.15
N GLU A 137 -0.61 18.60 -3.76
CA GLU A 137 -1.78 19.37 -3.32
C GLU A 137 -1.63 20.02 -1.92
N ARG A 138 -0.41 20.44 -1.57
CA ARG A 138 -0.09 21.03 -0.24
C ARG A 138 -0.55 20.12 0.89
N CYS A 139 -0.29 18.82 0.77
CA CYS A 139 -0.50 17.86 1.83
C CYS A 139 0.86 17.40 2.36
N ARG A 140 0.95 17.10 3.66
CA ARG A 140 2.15 16.56 4.30
C ARG A 140 1.79 15.34 5.11
N ARG A 141 2.50 14.24 4.87
CA ARG A 141 2.37 13.01 5.63
C ARG A 141 3.27 13.04 6.84
N TRP A 142 2.69 12.77 7.99
CA TRP A 142 3.38 12.62 9.26
C TRP A 142 3.35 11.17 9.69
N ILE A 143 4.50 10.62 10.03
CA ILE A 143 4.67 9.29 10.62
C ILE A 143 5.28 9.50 11.99
N VAL A 144 4.55 9.12 13.04
CA VAL A 144 4.94 9.38 14.43
C VAL A 144 5.11 8.04 15.13
N GLN A 145 6.31 7.78 15.65
CA GLN A 145 6.52 6.65 16.54
C GLN A 145 5.69 6.84 17.81
N THR A 146 4.96 5.80 18.21
CA THR A 146 4.07 5.83 19.37
C THR A 146 4.22 4.60 20.24
N GLU A 147 3.95 4.75 21.53
CA GLU A 147 3.81 3.66 22.49
C GLU A 147 2.39 3.09 22.50
N LEU A 148 1.44 3.79 21.88
CA LEU A 148 0.10 3.26 21.66
C LEU A 148 0.22 2.01 20.79
N GLY A 149 -0.23 0.87 21.31
CA GLY A 149 -0.39 -0.36 20.54
C GLY A 149 -1.27 -0.12 19.30
N PRO A 150 -1.47 -1.14 18.44
CA PRO A 150 -2.34 -1.01 17.28
C PRO A 150 -3.75 -0.59 17.72
N GLY A 151 -4.02 0.72 17.61
CA GLY A 151 -5.32 1.32 17.87
C GLY A 151 -6.26 1.09 16.69
N PRO A 152 -7.55 1.42 16.83
CA PRO A 152 -8.47 1.40 15.71
C PRO A 152 -7.89 2.25 14.56
N ARG A 153 -8.11 1.80 13.33
CA ARG A 153 -7.82 2.61 12.14
C ARG A 153 -8.57 3.93 12.28
N LEU A 154 -7.84 5.00 12.58
CA LEU A 154 -8.38 6.35 12.52
C LEU A 154 -8.53 6.66 11.03
N ASP A 155 -9.74 6.54 10.50
CA ASP A 155 -10.07 7.02 9.16
C ASP A 155 -10.03 8.56 9.17
N LEU A 156 -8.82 9.11 9.16
CA LEU A 156 -8.55 10.55 9.05
C LEU A 156 -8.59 11.04 7.60
N MET A 157 -8.91 10.17 6.64
CA MET A 157 -9.28 10.61 5.30
C MET A 157 -10.69 11.20 5.32
N ARG A 158 -10.83 12.45 5.75
CA ARG A 158 -11.85 13.28 5.11
C ARG A 158 -11.36 13.53 3.68
N PRO A 159 -12.19 13.31 2.64
CA PRO A 159 -11.80 13.65 1.29
C PRO A 159 -11.38 15.12 1.24
N ILE A 160 -10.30 15.40 0.53
CA ILE A 160 -9.92 16.76 0.16
C ILE A 160 -11.14 17.37 -0.55
N PRO A 161 -11.70 18.49 -0.06
CA PRO A 161 -12.83 19.12 -0.74
C PRO A 161 -12.36 19.60 -2.11
N GLY A 162 -12.77 18.92 -3.20
CA GLY A 162 -12.44 19.33 -4.57
C GLY A 162 -12.40 18.23 -5.63
N GLY A 163 -12.34 16.95 -5.26
CA GLY A 163 -12.37 15.85 -6.23
C GLY A 163 -13.78 15.61 -6.78
N ASN A 164 -14.05 16.06 -8.01
CA ASN A 164 -15.28 15.75 -8.72
C ASN A 164 -15.43 14.22 -8.89
N ARG A 165 -16.64 13.72 -8.63
CA ARG A 165 -17.09 12.37 -8.96
C ARG A 165 -17.31 12.22 -10.46
#